data_AF-A0A0C1NPS3-F1
#
_entry.id   AF-A0A0C1NPS3-F1
#
_cell.length_a   1.000
_cell.length_b   1.000
_cell.length_c   1.000
_cell.angle_alpha   90.00
_cell.angle_beta   90.00
_cell.angle_gamma   90.00
#
_symmetry.space_group_name_H-M   'P 1'
#
loop_
_entity.id
_entity.type
_entity.pdbx_description
1 polymer ?
#
loop_
_entity_poly.entity_id
_entity_poly.type
_entity_poly.pdbx_seq_one_letter_code
_entity_poly.pdbx_strand_id
1 'polypeptide(L)'
;MGMAGLLIAQVAARNGSIEKTVIYPSIFIIAAICIYFVYGGSVLSINPWQLVERHIAAAVEENIKLYSQLPFRAEDINFFKDNKQDITNGLTRIFPALVVITATLIVWANILLGKRILGKAGIVLPKFTALNRWKVPEFIIWIFIVSGGLFFVQNKDITFFSSNIFLVTSFIYLLQGLAIVSFFFQK
;
A
#
# COMPACT_ATOMS: atom_id res chain seq x y z
N MET A 1 -1.03 -5.15 -14.87
CA MET A 1 0.35 -4.96 -14.35
C MET A 1 1.32 -4.46 -15.43
N GLY A 2 1.31 -4.97 -16.66
CA GLY A 2 2.19 -4.49 -17.75
C GLY A 2 2.05 -3.00 -18.10
N MET A 3 0.84 -2.43 -18.07
CA MET A 3 0.61 -0.99 -18.32
C MET A 3 1.25 -0.07 -17.29
N ALA A 4 1.31 -0.47 -16.02
CA ALA A 4 2.01 0.33 -15.00
C ALA A 4 3.52 0.39 -15.28
N GLY A 5 4.11 -0.73 -15.72
CA GLY A 5 5.49 -0.77 -16.19
C GLY A 5 5.74 0.10 -17.42
N LEU A 6 4.80 0.13 -18.38
CA LEU A 6 4.89 1.00 -19.57
C LEU A 6 4.75 2.49 -19.21
N LEU A 7 3.86 2.86 -18.30
CA LEU A 7 3.73 4.23 -17.80
C LEU A 7 4.97 4.68 -17.04
N ILE A 8 5.55 3.80 -16.21
CA ILE A 8 6.84 4.06 -15.55
C ILE A 8 7.94 4.26 -16.59
N ALA A 9 8.00 3.44 -17.64
CA ALA A 9 8.97 3.59 -18.73
C ALA A 9 8.77 4.89 -19.52
N GLN A 10 7.53 5.29 -19.78
CA GLN A 10 7.20 6.50 -20.53
C GLN A 10 7.46 7.79 -19.73
N VAL A 11 7.17 7.78 -18.42
CA VAL A 11 7.46 8.91 -17.52
C VAL A 11 8.95 9.00 -17.21
N ALA A 12 9.64 7.86 -17.08
CA ALA A 12 11.10 7.78 -17.00
C ALA A 12 11.77 8.38 -18.24
N ALA A 13 11.24 8.10 -19.44
CA ALA A 13 11.74 8.66 -20.69
C ALA A 13 11.53 10.18 -20.82
N ARG A 14 10.55 10.75 -20.10
CA ARG A 14 10.23 12.19 -20.12
C ARG A 14 10.92 13.04 -19.03
N ASN A 15 11.91 12.51 -18.32
CA ASN A 15 12.71 13.28 -17.34
C ASN A 15 11.87 13.94 -16.20
N GLY A 16 10.72 13.35 -15.82
CA GLY A 16 9.86 13.85 -14.74
C GLY A 16 10.51 13.80 -13.34
N SER A 17 9.98 14.58 -12.38
CA SER A 17 10.37 14.47 -10.96
C SER A 17 9.96 13.09 -10.40
N ILE A 18 10.76 12.52 -9.49
CA ILE A 18 10.55 11.18 -8.90
C ILE A 18 9.14 11.04 -8.32
N GLU A 19 8.64 12.09 -7.67
CA GLU A 19 7.29 12.15 -7.09
C GLU A 19 6.20 11.91 -8.14
N LYS A 20 6.31 12.54 -9.32
CA LYS A 20 5.34 12.38 -10.41
C LYS A 20 5.37 10.97 -11.00
N THR A 21 6.57 10.38 -11.09
CA THR A 21 6.77 9.01 -11.59
C THR A 21 6.16 7.95 -10.68
N VAL A 22 6.02 8.24 -9.38
CA VAL A 22 5.37 7.34 -8.42
C VAL A 22 3.87 7.62 -8.31
N ILE A 23 3.47 8.89 -8.21
CA ILE A 23 2.08 9.28 -7.94
C ILE A 23 1.15 8.90 -9.10
N TYR A 24 1.50 9.19 -10.37
CA TYR A 24 0.58 8.93 -11.49
C TYR A 24 0.27 7.43 -11.68
N PRO A 25 1.26 6.52 -11.71
CA PRO A 25 0.97 5.09 -11.81
C PRO A 25 0.25 4.55 -10.58
N SER A 26 0.55 5.03 -9.38
CA SER A 26 -0.17 4.64 -8.16
C SER A 26 -1.63 5.06 -8.20
N ILE A 27 -1.95 6.29 -8.61
CA ILE A 27 -3.34 6.75 -8.80
C ILE A 27 -4.05 5.89 -9.84
N PHE A 28 -3.39 5.56 -10.95
CA PHE A 28 -3.99 4.69 -11.98
C PHE A 28 -4.32 3.29 -11.44
N ILE A 29 -3.42 2.68 -10.67
CA ILE A 29 -3.66 1.38 -10.03
C ILE A 29 -4.83 1.47 -9.04
N ILE A 30 -4.84 2.50 -8.20
CA ILE A 30 -5.93 2.72 -7.23
C ILE A 30 -7.26 2.91 -7.94
N ALA A 31 -7.31 3.73 -9.00
CA ALA A 31 -8.51 3.94 -9.80
C ALA A 31 -9.01 2.64 -10.44
N ALA A 32 -8.11 1.82 -10.99
CA ALA A 32 -8.47 0.52 -11.54
C ALA A 32 -9.06 -0.42 -10.47
N ILE A 33 -8.51 -0.42 -9.26
CA ILE A 33 -9.03 -1.20 -8.13
C ILE A 33 -10.42 -0.68 -7.71
N CYS A 34 -10.61 0.63 -7.62
CA CYS A 34 -11.92 1.22 -7.34
C CYS A 34 -12.96 0.84 -8.40
N ILE A 35 -12.60 0.93 -9.69
CA ILE A 35 -13.47 0.54 -10.80
C ILE A 35 -13.86 -0.93 -10.69
N TYR A 36 -12.91 -1.82 -10.37
CA TYR A 36 -13.19 -3.24 -10.17
C TYR A 36 -14.23 -3.48 -9.06
N PHE A 37 -14.08 -2.83 -7.90
CA PHE A 37 -15.04 -2.98 -6.80
C PHE A 37 -16.41 -2.36 -7.10
N VAL A 38 -16.44 -1.22 -7.79
CA VAL A 38 -17.71 -0.57 -8.21
C VAL A 38 -18.44 -1.43 -9.24
N TYR A 39 -17.73 -1.90 -10.26
CA TYR A 39 -18.30 -2.77 -11.28
C TYR A 39 -18.78 -4.10 -10.68
N GLY A 40 -17.94 -4.76 -9.86
CA GLY A 40 -18.33 -5.99 -9.17
C GLY A 40 -19.55 -5.80 -8.25
N GLY A 41 -19.60 -4.69 -7.50
CA GLY A 41 -20.76 -4.35 -6.68
C GLY A 41 -22.04 -4.17 -7.52
N SER A 42 -21.93 -3.48 -8.66
CA SER A 42 -23.07 -3.27 -9.57
C SER A 42 -23.59 -4.57 -10.18
N VAL A 43 -22.72 -5.50 -10.57
CA VAL A 43 -23.09 -6.80 -11.13
C VAL A 43 -23.78 -7.69 -10.08
N LEU A 44 -23.30 -7.66 -8.84
CA LEU A 44 -23.86 -8.43 -7.74
C LEU A 44 -25.03 -7.73 -7.02
N SER A 45 -25.42 -6.52 -7.45
CA SER A 45 -26.44 -5.68 -6.79
C SER A 45 -26.17 -5.44 -5.30
N ILE A 46 -24.90 -5.32 -4.91
CA ILE A 46 -24.46 -5.05 -3.53
C ILE A 46 -23.60 -3.78 -3.48
N ASN A 47 -23.48 -3.20 -2.29
CA ASN A 47 -22.60 -2.04 -2.11
C ASN A 47 -21.13 -2.47 -2.33
N PRO A 48 -20.28 -1.66 -3.02
CA PRO A 48 -18.86 -1.97 -3.20
C PRO A 48 -18.12 -2.26 -1.88
N TRP A 49 -18.52 -1.61 -0.79
CA TRP A 49 -17.95 -1.87 0.54
C TRP A 49 -18.29 -3.26 1.07
N GLN A 50 -19.51 -3.74 0.82
CA GLN A 50 -19.90 -5.11 1.19
C GLN A 50 -19.13 -6.15 0.37
N LEU A 51 -18.78 -5.83 -0.88
CA LEU A 51 -17.94 -6.70 -1.69
C LEU A 51 -16.53 -6.83 -1.08
N VAL A 52 -15.95 -5.73 -0.58
CA VAL A 52 -14.66 -5.76 0.15
C VAL A 52 -14.78 -6.63 1.41
N GLU A 53 -15.80 -6.39 2.23
CA GLU A 53 -16.04 -7.15 3.47
C GLU A 53 -16.13 -8.66 3.20
N ARG A 54 -16.85 -9.07 2.15
CA ARG A 54 -16.97 -10.48 1.74
C ARG A 54 -15.63 -11.09 1.34
N HIS A 55 -14.82 -10.37 0.56
CA HIS A 55 -13.49 -10.85 0.15
C HIS A 55 -12.56 -11.01 1.36
N ILE A 56 -12.59 -10.06 2.29
CA ILE A 56 -11.77 -10.12 3.50
C ILE A 56 -12.26 -11.23 4.44
N ALA A 57 -13.57 -11.37 4.62
CA ALA A 57 -14.15 -12.45 5.41
C ALA A 57 -13.75 -13.83 4.87
N ALA A 58 -13.83 -14.02 3.55
CA ALA A 58 -13.41 -15.24 2.88
C ALA A 58 -11.90 -15.51 3.06
N ALA A 59 -11.07 -14.47 2.91
CA ALA A 59 -9.63 -14.60 3.11
C ALA A 59 -9.28 -14.96 4.57
N VAL A 60 -9.93 -14.34 5.56
CA VAL A 60 -9.72 -14.67 6.98
C VAL A 60 -10.14 -16.12 7.27
N GLU A 61 -11.28 -16.56 6.73
CA GLU A 61 -11.77 -17.92 6.90
C GLU A 61 -10.84 -18.98 6.28
N GLU A 62 -10.34 -18.72 5.08
CA GLU A 62 -9.36 -19.57 4.42
C GLU A 62 -8.06 -19.66 5.23
N ASN A 63 -7.57 -18.53 5.75
CA ASN A 63 -6.38 -18.52 6.61
C ASN A 63 -6.60 -19.30 7.91
N ILE A 64 -7.74 -19.15 8.58
CA ILE A 64 -8.07 -19.94 9.79
C ILE A 64 -8.09 -21.44 9.46
N LYS A 65 -8.62 -21.82 8.30
CA LYS A 65 -8.63 -23.21 7.84
C LYS A 65 -7.21 -23.75 7.62
N LEU A 66 -6.34 -22.95 6.99
CA LEU A 66 -4.92 -23.30 6.81
C LEU A 66 -4.19 -23.44 8.15
N TYR A 67 -4.39 -22.50 9.09
CA TYR A 67 -3.80 -22.58 10.43
C TYR A 67 -4.28 -23.80 11.21
N SER A 68 -5.54 -24.22 11.02
CA SER A 68 -6.09 -25.42 11.65
C SER A 68 -5.44 -26.73 11.13
N GLN A 69 -4.75 -26.69 10.00
CA GLN A 69 -4.05 -27.84 9.41
C GLN A 69 -2.56 -27.90 9.81
N LEU A 70 -2.03 -26.84 10.41
CA LEU A 70 -0.66 -26.75 10.87
C LEU A 70 -0.56 -27.19 12.35
N PRO A 71 0.62 -27.62 12.83
CA PRO A 71 0.81 -28.12 14.20
C PRO A 71 0.87 -26.98 15.23
N PHE A 72 -0.14 -26.11 15.23
CA PHE A 72 -0.31 -25.05 16.23
C PHE A 72 -1.11 -25.54 17.44
N ARG A 73 -0.99 -24.83 18.57
CA ARG A 73 -1.79 -25.12 19.76
C ARG A 73 -3.25 -24.76 19.48
N ALA A 74 -4.18 -25.58 19.98
CA ALA A 74 -5.61 -25.37 19.79
C ALA A 74 -6.09 -24.02 20.36
N GLU A 75 -5.45 -23.52 21.42
CA GLU A 75 -5.73 -22.22 22.03
C GLU A 75 -5.48 -21.05 21.06
N ASP A 76 -4.39 -21.10 20.28
CA ASP A 76 -4.05 -20.05 19.31
C ASP A 76 -5.06 -20.01 18.15
N ILE A 77 -5.52 -21.18 17.69
CA ILE A 77 -6.50 -21.29 16.59
C ILE A 77 -7.87 -20.79 17.04
N ASN A 78 -8.25 -21.07 18.29
CA ASN A 78 -9.53 -20.64 18.84
C ASN A 78 -9.61 -19.12 18.97
N PHE A 79 -8.51 -18.45 19.32
CA PHE A 79 -8.45 -16.97 19.32
C PHE A 79 -8.89 -16.37 17.97
N PHE A 80 -8.37 -16.88 16.85
CA PHE A 80 -8.74 -16.38 15.52
C PHE A 80 -10.18 -16.71 15.13
N LYS A 81 -10.71 -17.85 15.56
CA LYS A 81 -12.11 -18.24 15.32
C LYS A 81 -13.07 -17.36 16.10
N ASP A 82 -12.80 -17.16 17.38
CA ASP A 82 -13.65 -16.40 18.30
C ASP A 82 -13.65 -14.91 17.95
N ASN A 83 -12.52 -14.40 17.44
CA ASN A 83 -12.36 -13.00 17.03
C ASN A 83 -12.50 -12.80 15.51
N LYS A 84 -13.01 -13.78 14.75
CA LYS A 84 -13.10 -13.72 13.28
C LYS A 84 -13.74 -12.41 12.80
N GLN A 85 -14.89 -12.05 13.40
CA GLN A 85 -15.63 -10.86 12.99
C GLN A 85 -14.85 -9.57 13.25
N ASP A 86 -14.18 -9.46 14.40
CA ASP A 86 -13.39 -8.28 14.75
C ASP A 86 -12.14 -8.15 13.88
N ILE A 87 -11.49 -9.26 13.54
CA ILE A 87 -10.37 -9.30 12.59
C ILE A 87 -10.85 -8.89 11.20
N THR A 88 -11.95 -9.46 10.71
CA THR A 88 -12.54 -9.07 9.41
C THR A 88 -12.89 -7.59 9.38
N ASN A 89 -13.53 -7.06 10.42
CA ASN A 89 -13.88 -5.65 10.53
C ASN A 89 -12.62 -4.76 10.56
N GLY A 90 -11.60 -5.15 11.34
CA GLY A 90 -10.34 -4.44 11.45
C GLY A 90 -9.59 -4.37 10.12
N LEU A 91 -9.43 -5.51 9.45
CA LEU A 91 -8.81 -5.61 8.13
C LEU A 91 -9.59 -4.82 7.07
N THR A 92 -10.92 -4.88 7.11
CA THR A 92 -11.79 -4.12 6.19
C THR A 92 -11.61 -2.62 6.38
N ARG A 93 -11.47 -2.13 7.62
CA ARG A 93 -11.23 -0.71 7.89
C ARG A 93 -9.90 -0.20 7.36
N ILE A 94 -8.82 -0.98 7.44
CA ILE A 94 -7.49 -0.58 6.96
C ILE A 94 -7.24 -0.91 5.49
N PHE A 95 -8.17 -1.63 4.85
CA PHE A 95 -8.07 -2.05 3.46
C PHE A 95 -7.75 -0.90 2.49
N PRO A 96 -8.39 0.30 2.58
CA PRO A 96 -8.05 1.40 1.69
C PRO A 96 -6.58 1.81 1.76
N ALA A 97 -6.01 1.89 2.97
CA ALA A 97 -4.59 2.15 3.16
C ALA A 97 -3.70 1.04 2.58
N LEU A 98 -4.07 -0.22 2.77
CA LEU A 98 -3.33 -1.36 2.21
C LEU A 98 -3.30 -1.32 0.68
N VAL A 99 -4.38 -0.91 0.03
CA VAL A 99 -4.44 -0.73 -1.43
C VAL A 99 -3.44 0.35 -1.88
N VAL A 100 -3.43 1.51 -1.21
CA VAL A 100 -2.52 2.62 -1.51
C VAL A 100 -1.06 2.22 -1.29
N ILE A 101 -0.78 1.56 -0.17
CA ILE A 101 0.56 1.07 0.19
C ILE A 101 1.04 0.07 -0.85
N THR A 102 0.22 -0.93 -1.19
CA THR A 102 0.58 -1.96 -2.17
C THR A 102 0.79 -1.38 -3.55
N ALA A 103 -0.08 -0.48 -4.01
CA ALA A 103 0.08 0.21 -5.30
C ALA A 103 1.41 0.99 -5.35
N THR A 104 1.71 1.74 -4.30
CA THR A 104 2.96 2.52 -4.17
C THR A 104 4.17 1.60 -4.12
N LEU A 105 4.11 0.51 -3.36
CA LEU A 105 5.18 -0.48 -3.24
C LEU A 105 5.48 -1.15 -4.58
N ILE A 106 4.46 -1.54 -5.34
CA ILE A 106 4.62 -2.13 -6.68
C ILE A 106 5.31 -1.15 -7.62
N VAL A 107 4.89 0.11 -7.64
CA VAL A 107 5.50 1.16 -8.48
C VAL A 107 6.95 1.40 -8.07
N TRP A 108 7.21 1.50 -6.77
CA TRP A 108 8.56 1.68 -6.22
C TRP A 108 9.49 0.50 -6.56
N ALA A 109 9.01 -0.73 -6.37
CA ALA A 109 9.74 -1.94 -6.71
C ALA A 109 10.04 -2.02 -8.21
N ASN A 110 9.08 -1.67 -9.07
CA ASN A 110 9.28 -1.60 -10.52
C ASN A 110 10.34 -0.57 -10.91
N ILE A 111 10.39 0.58 -10.25
CA ILE A 111 11.44 1.60 -10.49
C ILE A 111 12.82 1.06 -10.09
N LEU A 112 12.94 0.40 -8.93
CA LEU A 112 14.19 -0.17 -8.46
C LEU A 112 14.70 -1.29 -9.38
N LEU A 113 13.80 -2.20 -9.78
CA LEU A 113 14.12 -3.27 -10.72
C LEU A 113 14.48 -2.71 -12.10
N GLY A 114 13.71 -1.73 -12.59
CA GLY A 114 13.98 -1.04 -13.84
C GLY A 114 15.37 -0.42 -13.86
N LYS A 115 15.75 0.33 -12.82
CA LYS A 115 17.10 0.89 -12.66
C LYS A 115 18.17 -0.19 -12.74
N ARG A 116 17.99 -1.32 -12.05
CA ARG A 116 18.97 -2.42 -12.01
C ARG A 116 19.11 -3.13 -13.37
N ILE A 117 18.01 -3.33 -14.09
CA ILE A 117 18.00 -4.01 -15.39
C ILE A 117 18.54 -3.09 -16.50
N LEU A 118 18.05 -1.84 -16.58
CA LEU A 118 18.50 -0.85 -17.57
C LEU A 118 19.96 -0.44 -17.36
N GLY A 119 20.41 -0.36 -16.11
CA GLY A 119 21.82 -0.14 -15.79
C GLY A 119 22.73 -1.25 -16.29
N LYS A 120 22.29 -2.52 -16.24
CA LYS A 120 23.03 -3.65 -16.85
C LYS A 120 23.09 -3.56 -18.39
N ALA A 121 22.13 -2.90 -19.02
CA ALA A 121 22.09 -2.67 -20.46
C ALA A 121 22.80 -1.36 -20.89
N GLY A 122 23.48 -0.66 -19.98
CA GLY A 122 24.21 0.57 -20.27
C GLY A 122 23.36 1.85 -20.35
N ILE A 123 22.04 1.75 -20.10
CA ILE A 123 21.14 2.91 -20.10
C ILE A 123 21.12 3.52 -18.70
N VAL A 124 21.87 4.60 -18.51
CA VAL A 124 21.93 5.34 -17.26
C VAL A 124 20.78 6.35 -17.22
N LEU A 125 19.90 6.22 -16.23
CA LEU A 125 18.82 7.18 -15.97
C LEU A 125 19.24 8.12 -14.81
N PRO A 126 19.79 9.31 -15.10
CA PRO A 126 20.45 10.15 -14.11
C PRO A 126 19.54 10.60 -12.95
N LYS A 127 18.23 10.73 -13.15
CA LYS A 127 17.30 11.10 -12.06
C LYS A 127 16.96 9.93 -11.11
N PHE A 128 17.06 8.66 -11.52
CA PHE A 128 16.86 7.53 -10.60
C PHE A 128 18.08 7.26 -9.71
N THR A 129 19.23 7.86 -10.04
CA THR A 129 20.41 7.91 -9.16
C THR A 129 20.11 8.77 -7.92
N ALA A 130 19.17 9.70 -8.00
CA ALA A 130 18.76 10.57 -6.89
C ALA A 130 17.73 9.97 -5.92
N LEU A 131 17.28 8.71 -6.11
CA LEU A 131 16.38 8.05 -5.13
C LEU A 131 16.99 8.02 -3.72
N ASN A 132 18.31 7.86 -3.61
CA ASN A 132 19.02 7.89 -2.33
C ASN A 132 19.06 9.27 -1.67
N ARG A 133 18.70 10.33 -2.40
CA ARG A 133 18.57 11.70 -1.88
C ARG A 133 17.12 12.13 -1.76
N TRP A 134 16.18 11.22 -1.97
CA TRP A 134 14.77 11.53 -1.84
C TRP A 134 14.44 11.82 -0.37
N LYS A 135 13.87 13.00 -0.12
CA LYS A 135 13.43 13.47 1.20
C LYS A 135 11.93 13.72 1.12
N VAL A 136 11.20 13.24 2.12
CA VAL A 136 9.76 13.50 2.25
C VAL A 136 9.56 14.99 2.57
N PRO A 137 8.56 15.67 1.97
CA PRO A 137 8.24 17.05 2.31
C PRO A 137 7.93 17.22 3.80
N GLU A 138 8.39 18.32 4.40
CA GLU A 138 8.29 18.53 5.86
C GLU A 138 6.85 18.62 6.37
N PHE A 139 5.91 19.05 5.53
CA PHE A 139 4.49 19.09 5.86
C PHE A 139 3.87 17.70 6.16
N ILE A 140 4.44 16.62 5.60
CA ILE A 140 3.96 15.26 5.84
C ILE A 140 4.11 14.85 7.31
N ILE A 141 5.06 15.46 8.04
CA ILE A 141 5.25 15.21 9.48
C ILE A 141 4.01 15.66 10.25
N TRP A 142 3.45 16.82 9.90
CA TRP A 142 2.23 17.33 10.53
C TRP A 142 1.03 16.43 10.24
N ILE A 143 0.89 15.92 9.01
CA ILE A 143 -0.16 14.96 8.66
C ILE A 143 -0.02 13.68 9.51
N PHE A 144 1.20 13.16 9.67
CA PHE A 144 1.48 11.99 10.49
C PHE A 144 1.11 12.21 11.97
N ILE A 145 1.52 13.35 12.54
CA ILE A 145 1.22 13.69 13.94
C ILE A 145 -0.27 13.89 14.15
N VAL A 146 -0.94 14.66 13.28
CA VAL A 146 -2.38 14.92 13.38
C VAL A 146 -3.19 13.64 13.22
N SER A 147 -2.85 12.78 12.25
CA SER A 147 -3.53 11.49 12.09
C SER A 147 -3.30 10.54 13.27
N GLY A 148 -2.09 10.50 13.82
CA GLY A 148 -1.81 9.74 15.05
C GLY A 148 -2.58 10.26 16.26
N GLY A 149 -2.70 11.59 16.42
CA GLY A 149 -3.50 12.20 17.49
C GLY A 149 -5.00 11.91 17.35
N LEU A 150 -5.53 12.04 16.12
CA LEU A 150 -6.94 11.76 15.82
C LEU A 150 -7.31 10.28 15.95
N PHE A 151 -6.33 9.37 15.92
CA PHE A 151 -6.56 7.94 16.13
C PHE A 151 -7.11 7.63 17.52
N PHE A 152 -6.75 8.42 18.53
CA PHE A 152 -7.21 8.24 19.91
C PHE A 152 -8.62 8.80 20.19
N VAL A 153 -9.23 9.48 19.21
CA VAL A 153 -10.58 10.03 19.34
C VAL A 153 -11.59 8.89 19.28
N GLN A 154 -12.53 8.85 20.24
CA GLN A 154 -13.59 7.83 20.33
C GLN A 154 -14.74 8.07 19.33
N ASN A 155 -14.42 8.27 18.05
CA ASN A 155 -15.40 8.45 16.98
C ASN A 155 -15.05 7.54 15.80
N LYS A 156 -15.99 6.66 15.41
CA LYS A 156 -15.78 5.61 14.41
C LYS A 156 -15.31 6.15 13.05
N ASP A 157 -15.86 7.28 12.60
CA ASP A 157 -15.51 7.86 11.30
C ASP A 157 -14.14 8.53 11.36
N ILE A 158 -13.87 9.26 12.46
CA ILE A 158 -12.57 9.89 12.68
C ILE A 158 -11.47 8.83 12.77
N THR A 159 -11.68 7.75 13.53
CA THR A 159 -10.75 6.63 13.64
C THR A 159 -10.53 5.94 12.29
N PHE A 160 -11.56 5.82 11.44
CA PHE A 160 -11.44 5.25 10.10
C PHE A 160 -10.51 6.09 9.22
N PHE A 161 -10.73 7.39 9.11
CA PHE A 161 -9.87 8.26 8.30
C PHE A 161 -8.47 8.39 8.88
N SER A 162 -8.36 8.58 10.19
CA SER A 162 -7.07 8.78 10.87
C SER A 162 -6.19 7.54 10.77
N SER A 163 -6.73 6.33 10.97
CA SER A 163 -5.97 5.08 10.81
C SER A 163 -5.44 4.87 9.40
N ASN A 164 -6.27 5.11 8.38
CA ASN A 164 -5.85 4.94 6.98
C ASN A 164 -4.78 5.98 6.59
N ILE A 165 -4.98 7.24 6.95
CA ILE A 165 -3.98 8.30 6.70
C ILE A 165 -2.69 7.97 7.44
N PHE A 166 -2.77 7.60 8.72
CA PHE A 166 -1.62 7.26 9.54
C PHE A 166 -0.80 6.12 8.93
N LEU A 167 -1.46 5.05 8.47
CA LEU A 167 -0.79 3.91 7.82
C LEU A 167 -0.07 4.30 6.53
N VAL A 168 -0.73 5.08 5.65
CA VAL A 168 -0.11 5.56 4.40
C VAL A 168 1.10 6.44 4.70
N THR A 169 0.96 7.34 5.66
CA THR A 169 2.05 8.27 6.05
C THR A 169 3.21 7.52 6.69
N SER A 170 2.92 6.51 7.53
CA SER A 170 3.93 5.62 8.11
C SER A 170 4.73 4.88 7.03
N PHE A 171 4.05 4.39 5.99
CA PHE A 171 4.71 3.73 4.86
C PHE A 171 5.60 4.69 4.06
N ILE A 172 5.19 5.94 3.87
CA ILE A 172 6.02 6.98 3.25
C ILE A 172 7.31 7.19 4.06
N TYR A 173 7.21 7.26 5.40
CA TYR A 173 8.39 7.35 6.27
C TYR A 173 9.27 6.10 6.25
N LEU A 174 8.66 4.91 6.11
CA LEU A 174 9.42 3.67 5.90
C LEU A 174 10.28 3.75 4.64
N LEU A 175 9.71 4.23 3.52
CA LEU A 175 10.45 4.44 2.27
C LEU A 175 11.58 5.47 2.45
N GLN A 176 11.34 6.54 3.23
CA GLN A 176 12.37 7.52 3.55
C GLN A 176 13.51 6.90 4.38
N GLY A 177 13.18 6.07 5.37
CA GLY A 177 14.17 5.34 6.16
C GLY A 177 15.05 4.45 5.28
N LEU A 178 14.45 3.72 4.33
CA LEU A 178 15.19 2.91 3.36
C LEU A 178 16.12 3.76 2.47
N ALA A 179 15.67 4.94 2.05
CA ALA A 179 16.50 5.87 1.26
C ALA A 179 17.72 6.35 2.05
N ILE A 180 17.55 6.67 3.34
CA ILE A 180 18.64 7.06 4.25
C ILE A 180 19.65 5.92 4.42
N VAL A 181 19.18 4.71 4.70
CA VAL A 181 20.06 3.53 4.82
C VAL A 181 20.82 3.30 3.52
N SER A 182 20.15 3.36 2.37
CA SER A 182 20.81 3.20 1.07
C SER A 182 21.85 4.28 0.79
N PHE A 183 21.65 5.51 1.26
CA PHE A 183 22.63 6.59 1.18
C PHE A 183 23.89 6.29 2.02
N PHE A 184 23.73 5.76 3.24
CA PHE A 184 24.86 5.38 4.08
C PHE A 184 25.67 4.20 3.51
N PHE A 185 25.01 3.22 2.88
CA PHE A 185 25.67 2.05 2.28
C PHE A 185 26.31 2.32 0.90
N GLN A 186 26.04 3.46 0.26
CA GLN A 186 26.68 3.88 -1.00
C GLN A 186 27.90 4.80 -0.79
N LYS A 187 28.32 5.00 0.46
CA LYS A 187 29.62 5.55 0.84
C LYS A 187 30.57 4.41 1.17
#